data_AF-A0AAW2SYT2-F1
#
_entry.id   AF-A0AAW2SYT2-F1
#
_cell.length_a   1.000
_cell.length_b   1.000
_cell.length_c   1.000
_cell.angle_alpha   90.00
_cell.angle_beta   90.00
_cell.angle_gamma   90.00
#
_symmetry.space_group_name_H-M   'P 1'
#
loop_
_entity.id
_entity.type
_entity.pdbx_description
1 polymer ?
#
loop_
_entity_poly.entity_id
_entity_poly.type
_entity_poly.pdbx_seq_one_letter_code
_entity_poly.pdbx_strand_id
1 'polypeptide(L)'
;MLTRQFTLSLRRINRIELKPYANLFASVKPCSCRSEGSMTSVEESDVGILCYISHLPGFRGILKQRYSDFIVNEVDLDGNVVHLTSLEAPSEIAEEKKEKLVDLLDKDYSPTIESFRALAGESDAEKLKDFINQIASGAVHNFFKESLKLFVTDTIDGPDSVSKLVRVRLNSGSHSGSRRNSKKRKERGDKPYDSRGSDNWPENIGKFLRFHLYKENKDTQEALGLLGKMLGIQPRSFGFAGTKDKRSVSTQRVTVFKQRASRLAALNEKLIGIKVGNFCHVNDGLVLGQLQGNRFTITLRSVSAETEDIVKASATALGENGFINYFGLQRFGSSSIPTHLIGAALLRGEWKAAVSLILDPREGDILFHFCSHV
;
A
#
# COMPACT_ATOMS: atom_id res chain seq x y z
N MET A 1 -13.69 3.10 31.90
CA MET A 1 -12.76 2.83 30.78
C MET A 1 -11.39 3.40 31.16
N LEU A 2 -10.48 2.56 31.67
CA LEU A 2 -9.10 2.97 31.94
C LEU A 2 -8.25 2.64 30.71
N THR A 3 -8.19 3.57 29.77
CA THR A 3 -7.28 3.47 28.62
C THR A 3 -5.89 3.93 29.09
N ARG A 4 -5.05 3.01 29.58
CA ARG A 4 -3.64 3.31 29.87
C ARG A 4 -2.79 3.00 28.64
N GLN A 5 -2.10 4.01 28.12
CA GLN A 5 -1.10 3.84 27.06
C GLN A 5 0.17 3.23 27.68
N PHE A 6 0.61 2.09 27.15
CA PHE A 6 1.91 1.50 27.48
C PHE A 6 2.79 1.51 26.23
N THR A 7 4.03 1.95 26.37
CA THR A 7 5.05 1.91 25.31
C THR A 7 6.12 0.92 25.75
N LEU A 8 6.23 -0.23 25.08
CA LEU A 8 7.24 -1.25 25.38
C LEU A 8 8.48 -1.01 24.52
N SER A 9 9.64 -0.81 25.14
CA SER A 9 10.95 -0.74 24.49
C SER A 9 11.72 -2.02 24.80
N LEU A 10 12.11 -2.77 23.76
CA LEU A 10 12.81 -4.06 23.92
C LEU A 10 14.26 -3.81 24.38
N ARG A 11 14.60 -4.25 25.60
CA ARG A 11 15.98 -4.31 26.12
C ARG A 11 16.38 -5.76 26.34
N ARG A 12 17.65 -6.09 26.07
CA ARG A 12 18.22 -7.42 26.35
C ARG A 12 18.45 -7.57 27.85
N ILE A 13 17.74 -8.49 28.49
CA ILE A 13 17.89 -8.77 29.93
C ILE A 13 18.80 -10.00 30.09
N ASN A 14 19.86 -9.86 30.89
CA ASN A 14 20.84 -10.93 31.14
C ASN A 14 20.48 -11.63 32.47
N ARG A 15 20.01 -12.89 32.36
CA ARG A 15 19.51 -13.79 33.42
C ARG A 15 18.13 -13.45 33.99
N ILE A 16 17.15 -14.27 33.62
CA ILE A 16 15.81 -14.36 34.24
C ILE A 16 15.55 -15.85 34.49
N GLU A 17 15.08 -16.21 35.68
CA GLU A 17 14.54 -17.55 35.94
C GLU A 17 13.19 -17.69 35.24
N LEU A 18 13.05 -18.71 34.39
CA LEU A 18 11.84 -18.95 33.63
C LEU A 18 10.89 -19.86 34.41
N LYS A 19 9.61 -19.49 34.47
CA LYS A 19 8.55 -20.36 34.97
C LYS A 19 8.11 -21.29 33.83
N PRO A 20 8.29 -22.62 33.93
CA PRO A 20 7.75 -23.54 32.94
C PRO A 20 6.22 -23.47 32.95
N TYR A 21 5.60 -23.80 31.81
CA TYR A 21 4.18 -24.07 31.72
C TYR A 21 3.85 -25.14 32.76
N ALA A 22 3.18 -24.75 33.85
CA ALA A 22 2.74 -25.72 34.83
C ALA A 22 1.66 -26.57 34.16
N ASN A 23 2.01 -27.80 33.82
CA ASN A 23 1.04 -28.80 33.40
C ASN A 23 -0.02 -28.93 34.50
N LEU A 24 -1.24 -28.50 34.21
CA LEU A 24 -2.44 -29.04 34.85
C LEU A 24 -2.71 -30.48 34.34
N PHE A 25 -1.65 -31.29 34.20
CA PHE A 25 -1.69 -32.66 33.71
C PHE A 25 -0.81 -33.55 34.59
N ALA A 26 -1.40 -34.02 35.69
CA ALA A 26 -1.23 -35.41 36.03
C ALA A 26 -1.83 -36.24 34.87
N SER A 27 -1.11 -37.30 34.46
CA SER A 27 -1.48 -38.24 33.38
C SER A 27 -1.24 -37.79 31.93
N VAL A 28 0.03 -37.68 31.54
CA VAL A 28 0.40 -38.05 30.16
C VAL A 28 0.43 -39.59 30.09
N LYS A 29 -0.61 -40.20 29.53
CA LYS A 29 -0.53 -41.59 29.06
C LYS A 29 0.29 -41.61 27.76
N PRO A 30 1.13 -42.63 27.53
CA PRO A 30 1.85 -42.76 26.27
C PRO A 30 0.86 -42.98 25.13
N CYS A 31 1.18 -42.41 23.97
CA CYS A 31 0.41 -42.48 22.72
C CYS A 31 -0.25 -43.85 22.51
N SER A 32 -1.57 -43.90 22.72
CA SER A 32 -2.44 -44.89 22.10
C SER A 32 -3.28 -44.17 21.05
N CYS A 33 -3.21 -44.66 19.82
CA CYS A 33 -4.20 -44.51 18.74
C CYS A 33 -5.41 -43.64 19.10
N ARG A 34 -5.37 -42.36 18.69
CA ARG A 34 -6.55 -41.48 18.72
C ARG A 34 -7.33 -41.69 17.42
N SER A 35 -8.62 -41.92 17.59
CA SER A 35 -9.63 -42.04 16.55
C SER A 35 -9.66 -40.82 15.62
N GLU A 36 -9.83 -41.09 14.33
CA GLU A 36 -10.04 -40.13 13.24
C GLU A 36 -11.19 -39.16 13.56
N GLY A 37 -11.00 -37.86 13.28
CA GLY A 37 -12.10 -36.88 13.21
C GLY A 37 -12.13 -35.75 14.25
N SER A 38 -11.00 -35.31 14.82
CA SER A 38 -10.98 -34.10 15.66
C SER A 38 -9.87 -33.14 15.25
N MET A 39 -10.26 -31.93 14.80
CA MET A 39 -9.37 -30.82 14.46
C MET A 39 -8.34 -30.58 15.57
N THR A 40 -7.08 -30.96 15.34
CA THR A 40 -5.99 -30.49 16.21
C THR A 40 -5.44 -29.21 15.63
N SER A 41 -5.93 -28.06 16.12
CA SER A 41 -5.20 -26.81 16.00
C SER A 41 -3.83 -26.98 16.64
N VAL A 42 -2.78 -26.46 15.99
CA VAL A 42 -1.42 -26.45 16.55
C VAL A 42 -1.43 -25.64 17.85
N GLU A 43 -1.04 -26.27 18.96
CA GLU A 43 -0.98 -25.61 20.26
C GLU A 43 0.40 -24.96 20.48
N GLU A 44 0.50 -24.03 21.44
CA GLU A 44 1.74 -23.33 21.78
C GLU A 44 2.88 -24.30 22.18
N SER A 45 2.54 -25.39 22.88
CA SER A 45 3.48 -26.42 23.30
C SER A 45 4.10 -27.18 22.12
N ASP A 46 3.35 -27.39 21.04
CA ASP A 46 3.80 -28.14 19.88
C ASP A 46 4.93 -27.42 19.12
N VAL A 47 5.04 -26.10 19.32
CA VAL A 47 6.03 -25.24 18.69
C VAL A 47 7.06 -24.68 19.68
N GLY A 48 7.12 -25.23 20.89
CA GLY A 48 8.14 -24.90 21.88
C GLY A 48 7.90 -23.59 22.66
N ILE A 49 6.67 -23.07 22.67
CA ILE A 49 6.27 -21.97 23.53
C ILE A 49 5.85 -22.56 24.89
N LEU A 50 6.80 -22.63 25.82
CA LEU A 50 6.67 -23.44 27.04
C LEU A 50 6.93 -22.67 28.34
N CYS A 51 7.35 -21.42 28.29
CA CYS A 51 7.81 -20.71 29.48
C CYS A 51 7.24 -19.30 29.59
N TYR A 52 7.18 -18.80 30.81
CA TYR A 52 6.84 -17.43 31.16
C TYR A 52 7.97 -16.77 31.95
N ILE A 53 8.07 -15.44 31.86
CA ILE A 53 8.94 -14.62 32.71
C ILE A 53 8.29 -14.34 34.07
N SER A 54 6.98 -14.11 34.09
CA SER A 54 6.26 -13.77 35.30
C SER A 54 5.86 -15.02 36.09
N HIS A 55 5.98 -14.95 37.41
CA HIS A 55 5.49 -15.99 38.32
C HIS A 55 4.05 -15.76 38.80
N LEU A 56 3.47 -14.60 38.49
CA LEU A 56 2.10 -14.24 38.84
C LEU A 56 1.08 -15.26 38.29
N PRO A 57 -0.09 -15.41 38.94
CA PRO A 57 -1.18 -16.22 38.40
C PRO A 57 -1.68 -15.63 37.08
N GLY A 58 -2.00 -16.50 36.13
CA GLY A 58 -2.58 -16.12 34.85
C GLY A 58 -4.05 -15.71 35.00
N PHE A 59 -4.55 -14.95 34.03
CA PHE A 59 -5.95 -14.59 33.91
C PHE A 59 -6.42 -14.75 32.46
N ARG A 60 -7.73 -14.85 32.27
CA ARG A 60 -8.32 -15.01 30.93
C ARG A 60 -8.81 -13.68 30.39
N GLY A 61 -8.76 -13.52 29.08
CA GLY A 61 -9.29 -12.37 28.36
C GLY A 61 -9.43 -12.68 26.88
N ILE A 62 -10.36 -12.02 26.21
CA ILE A 62 -10.62 -12.19 24.79
C ILE A 62 -9.80 -11.15 24.03
N LEU A 63 -8.88 -11.63 23.20
CA LEU A 63 -8.07 -10.82 22.29
C LEU A 63 -8.75 -10.74 20.91
N LYS A 64 -8.65 -9.58 20.24
CA LYS A 64 -9.14 -9.37 18.87
C LYS A 64 -10.64 -9.71 18.69
N GLN A 65 -11.48 -9.53 19.73
CA GLN A 65 -12.93 -9.72 19.60
C GLN A 65 -13.50 -8.86 18.47
N ARG A 66 -13.11 -7.58 18.43
CA ARG A 66 -13.27 -6.67 17.29
C ARG A 66 -11.91 -6.35 16.68
N TYR A 67 -11.86 -6.06 15.38
CA TYR A 67 -10.60 -5.61 14.74
C TYR A 67 -10.11 -4.27 15.31
N SER A 68 -11.01 -3.43 15.82
CA SER A 68 -10.69 -2.16 16.48
C SER A 68 -10.11 -2.31 17.89
N ASP A 69 -10.16 -3.51 18.47
CA ASP A 69 -9.50 -3.81 19.74
C ASP A 69 -7.99 -3.98 19.58
N PHE A 70 -7.50 -4.08 18.34
CA PHE A 70 -6.09 -4.30 18.03
C PHE A 70 -5.63 -3.23 17.04
N ILE A 71 -4.98 -2.19 17.55
CA ILE A 71 -4.50 -1.06 16.77
C ILE A 71 -2.99 -1.14 16.65
N VAL A 72 -2.47 -0.97 15.43
CA VAL A 72 -1.04 -1.06 15.12
C VAL A 72 -0.60 0.19 14.38
N ASN A 73 0.27 0.99 14.98
CA ASN A 73 0.88 2.13 14.30
C ASN A 73 2.36 1.85 14.10
N GLU A 74 2.84 1.98 12.86
CA GLU A 74 4.27 1.85 12.57
C GLU A 74 5.08 2.92 13.31
N VAL A 75 6.30 2.57 13.72
CA VAL A 75 7.31 3.50 14.24
C VAL A 75 8.39 3.62 13.18
N ASP A 76 8.57 4.84 12.66
CA ASP A 76 9.55 5.09 11.61
C ASP A 76 11.00 4.98 12.10
N LEU A 77 11.97 5.15 11.19
CA LEU A 77 13.39 5.14 11.51
C LEU A 77 13.84 6.28 12.42
N ASP A 78 13.05 7.34 12.54
CA ASP A 78 13.32 8.50 13.39
C ASP A 78 12.65 8.35 14.77
N GLY A 79 11.91 7.27 15.01
CA GLY A 79 11.20 7.00 16.26
C GLY A 79 9.80 7.61 16.34
N ASN A 80 9.30 8.24 15.27
CA ASN A 80 7.97 8.82 15.23
C ASN A 80 6.90 7.74 15.00
N VAL A 81 5.81 7.84 15.75
CA VAL A 81 4.63 6.99 15.55
C VAL A 81 3.82 7.51 14.37
N VAL A 82 3.61 6.65 13.38
CA VAL A 82 2.89 6.96 12.15
C VAL A 82 1.39 7.02 12.44
N HIS A 83 0.81 8.22 12.34
CA HIS A 83 -0.63 8.47 12.47
C HIS A 83 -1.16 9.15 11.21
N LEU A 84 -2.39 8.81 10.81
CA LEU A 84 -3.09 9.50 9.74
C LEU A 84 -3.79 10.74 10.32
N THR A 85 -3.21 11.93 10.10
CA THR A 85 -3.69 13.19 10.67
C THR A 85 -4.27 14.16 9.65
N SER A 86 -3.89 14.03 8.37
CA SER A 86 -4.42 14.86 7.29
C SER A 86 -4.69 13.99 6.06
N LEU A 87 -5.85 14.21 5.42
CA LEU A 87 -6.25 13.56 4.17
C LEU A 87 -6.03 14.45 2.94
N GLU A 88 -5.67 15.70 3.15
CA GLU A 88 -5.59 16.72 2.11
C GLU A 88 -4.29 16.56 1.32
N ALA A 89 -4.40 16.71 0.00
CA ALA A 89 -3.23 16.81 -0.85
C ALA A 89 -2.56 18.18 -0.65
N PRO A 90 -1.22 18.24 -0.52
CA PRO A 90 -0.49 19.50 -0.57
C PRO A 90 -0.85 20.24 -1.85
N SER A 91 -0.89 21.56 -1.79
CA SER A 91 -0.97 22.42 -2.98
C SER A 91 0.25 22.12 -3.85
N GLU A 92 0.06 21.28 -4.87
CA GLU A 92 1.11 20.96 -5.82
C GLU A 92 1.57 22.28 -6.45
N ILE A 93 2.87 22.57 -6.35
CA ILE A 93 3.52 23.82 -6.77
C ILE A 93 2.98 24.24 -8.14
N ALA A 94 1.99 25.15 -8.11
CA ALA A 94 1.40 25.76 -9.28
C ALA A 94 2.35 26.81 -9.88
N GLU A 95 3.48 27.08 -9.21
CA GLU A 95 4.41 28.16 -9.53
C GLU A 95 5.15 27.91 -10.84
N GLU A 96 5.63 26.70 -11.16
CA GLU A 96 6.30 26.45 -12.45
C GLU A 96 5.37 26.56 -13.66
N LYS A 97 4.09 26.21 -13.49
CA LYS A 97 3.09 26.43 -14.55
C LYS A 97 2.79 27.91 -14.72
N LYS A 98 2.81 28.69 -13.64
CA LYS A 98 2.58 30.13 -13.65
C LYS A 98 3.76 30.85 -14.30
N GLU A 99 5.00 30.54 -13.92
CA GLU A 99 6.20 31.14 -14.50
C GLU A 99 6.35 30.84 -16.00
N LYS A 100 6.13 29.58 -16.44
CA LYS A 100 6.16 29.26 -17.89
C LYS A 100 5.01 29.88 -18.69
N LEU A 101 3.85 30.13 -18.06
CA LEU A 101 2.75 30.85 -18.71
C LEU A 101 3.07 32.34 -18.82
N VAL A 102 3.67 32.92 -17.78
CA VAL A 102 4.04 34.34 -17.70
C VAL A 102 5.15 34.65 -18.72
N ASP A 103 6.14 33.77 -18.89
CA ASP A 103 7.19 33.91 -19.93
C ASP A 103 6.65 33.84 -21.38
N LEU A 104 5.52 33.17 -21.60
CA LEU A 104 4.83 33.11 -22.91
C LEU A 104 3.95 34.35 -23.16
N LEU A 105 3.46 34.98 -22.09
CA LEU A 105 2.61 36.17 -22.10
C LEU A 105 3.39 37.47 -22.27
N ASP A 106 4.69 37.47 -21.97
CA ASP A 106 5.56 38.67 -22.02
C ASP A 106 6.21 38.91 -23.40
N LYS A 107 5.92 38.06 -24.40
CA LYS A 107 6.35 38.29 -25.79
C LYS A 107 5.29 39.09 -26.53
N ASP A 108 5.62 40.32 -26.89
CA ASP A 108 4.76 41.18 -27.70
C ASP A 108 4.69 40.66 -29.15
N TYR A 109 3.57 40.02 -29.51
CA TYR A 109 3.31 39.50 -30.86
C TYR A 109 2.75 40.55 -31.82
N SER A 110 2.54 41.79 -31.37
CA SER A 110 2.00 42.92 -32.16
C SER A 110 2.66 43.09 -33.55
N PRO A 111 4.00 43.08 -33.70
CA PRO A 111 4.63 43.25 -35.02
C PRO A 111 4.39 42.06 -35.95
N THR A 112 4.17 40.86 -35.40
CA THR A 112 3.91 39.64 -36.18
C THR A 112 2.46 39.61 -36.66
N ILE A 113 1.53 40.10 -35.83
CA ILE A 113 0.11 40.25 -36.17
C ILE A 113 -0.06 41.31 -37.26
N GLU A 114 0.69 42.41 -37.22
CA GLU A 114 0.68 43.43 -38.28
C GLU A 114 1.24 42.91 -39.61
N SER A 115 2.31 42.12 -39.58
CA SER A 115 2.83 41.46 -40.78
C SER A 115 1.81 40.47 -41.37
N PHE A 116 1.08 39.74 -40.52
CA PHE A 116 0.01 38.84 -40.95
C PHE A 116 -1.21 39.60 -41.49
N ARG A 117 -1.56 40.74 -40.89
CA ARG A 117 -2.62 41.65 -41.35
C ARG A 117 -2.38 42.14 -42.77
N ALA A 118 -1.13 42.44 -43.11
CA ALA A 118 -0.76 42.82 -44.48
C ALA A 118 -0.91 41.68 -45.50
N LEU A 119 -0.83 40.42 -45.07
CA LEU A 119 -0.86 39.24 -45.95
C LEU A 119 -2.27 38.63 -46.10
N ALA A 120 -3.04 38.56 -45.01
CA ALA A 120 -4.32 37.86 -44.94
C ALA A 120 -5.53 38.80 -44.77
N GLY A 121 -5.29 40.10 -44.56
CA GLY A 121 -6.33 41.10 -44.37
C GLY A 121 -6.84 41.20 -42.92
N GLU A 122 -7.61 42.26 -42.66
CA GLU A 122 -8.01 42.70 -41.32
C GLU A 122 -8.83 41.66 -40.54
N SER A 123 -9.77 40.99 -41.24
CA SER A 123 -10.67 40.02 -40.59
C SER A 123 -9.95 38.81 -40.02
N ASP A 124 -8.89 38.34 -40.67
CA ASP A 124 -8.18 37.14 -40.25
C ASP A 124 -7.07 37.46 -39.24
N ALA A 125 -6.52 38.67 -39.27
CA ALA A 125 -5.60 39.16 -38.24
C ALA A 125 -6.30 39.31 -36.87
N GLU A 126 -7.53 39.80 -36.83
CA GLU A 126 -8.26 39.94 -35.56
C GLU A 126 -8.64 38.56 -34.98
N LYS A 127 -8.97 37.57 -35.82
CA LYS A 127 -9.18 36.18 -35.38
C LYS A 127 -7.89 35.55 -34.82
N LEU A 128 -6.74 35.83 -35.44
CA LEU A 128 -5.45 35.34 -34.96
C LEU A 128 -5.10 35.97 -33.60
N LYS A 129 -5.40 37.25 -33.43
CA LYS A 129 -5.20 37.98 -32.16
C LYS A 129 -6.12 37.45 -31.06
N ASP A 130 -7.40 37.21 -31.35
CA ASP A 130 -8.34 36.58 -30.43
C ASP A 130 -7.90 35.15 -30.05
N PHE A 131 -7.37 34.41 -31.01
CA PHE A 131 -6.83 33.07 -30.79
C PHE A 131 -5.58 33.09 -29.89
N ILE A 132 -4.64 34.02 -30.11
CA ILE A 132 -3.45 34.19 -29.26
C ILE A 132 -3.86 34.56 -27.83
N ASN A 133 -4.85 35.43 -27.67
CA ASN A 133 -5.41 35.79 -26.36
C ASN A 133 -6.11 34.59 -25.68
N GLN A 134 -6.72 33.67 -26.43
CA GLN A 134 -7.30 32.43 -25.90
C GLN A 134 -6.25 31.34 -25.59
N ILE A 135 -5.12 31.30 -26.30
CA ILE A 135 -4.01 30.36 -26.05
C ILE A 135 -3.46 30.54 -24.62
N ALA A 136 -3.53 31.74 -24.05
CA ALA A 136 -3.19 32.02 -22.65
C ALA A 136 -4.04 31.24 -21.63
N SER A 137 -5.14 30.58 -22.04
CA SER A 137 -6.04 29.83 -21.16
C SER A 137 -6.02 28.31 -21.34
N GLY A 138 -5.20 27.75 -22.25
CA GLY A 138 -5.09 26.31 -22.47
C GLY A 138 -6.23 25.68 -23.30
N ALA A 139 -7.01 26.48 -24.03
CA ALA A 139 -8.24 26.05 -24.71
C ALA A 139 -8.09 25.63 -26.20
N VAL A 140 -6.85 25.44 -26.70
CA VAL A 140 -6.56 25.25 -28.14
C VAL A 140 -7.34 24.10 -28.78
N HIS A 141 -7.48 22.96 -28.10
CA HIS A 141 -8.19 21.80 -28.66
C HIS A 141 -9.72 21.97 -28.67
N ASN A 142 -10.29 22.75 -27.76
CA ASN A 142 -11.74 23.00 -27.72
C ASN A 142 -12.16 23.95 -28.85
N PHE A 143 -11.32 24.96 -29.18
CA PHE A 143 -11.58 25.87 -30.29
C PHE A 143 -11.74 25.14 -31.63
N PHE A 144 -10.80 24.27 -32.00
CA PHE A 144 -10.92 23.52 -33.27
C PHE A 144 -12.13 22.58 -33.28
N LYS A 145 -12.49 22.01 -32.13
CA LYS A 145 -13.65 21.11 -31.99
C LYS A 145 -14.99 21.84 -32.14
N GLU A 146 -15.08 23.07 -31.63
CA GLU A 146 -16.31 23.87 -31.61
C GLU A 146 -16.47 24.71 -32.89
N SER A 147 -15.40 25.34 -33.35
CA SER A 147 -15.42 26.32 -34.43
C SER A 147 -15.16 25.72 -35.81
N LEU A 148 -14.47 24.57 -35.90
CA LEU A 148 -13.98 24.01 -37.17
C LEU A 148 -14.11 22.48 -37.23
N LYS A 149 -15.36 21.98 -37.25
CA LYS A 149 -15.72 20.54 -37.26
C LYS A 149 -15.05 19.69 -38.37
N LEU A 150 -14.50 20.33 -39.39
CA LEU A 150 -13.78 19.70 -40.50
C LEU A 150 -12.33 19.33 -40.16
N PHE A 151 -11.80 19.76 -39.01
CA PHE A 151 -10.39 19.57 -38.66
C PHE A 151 -10.21 18.80 -37.34
N VAL A 152 -9.19 17.93 -37.30
CA VAL A 152 -8.75 17.18 -36.12
C VAL A 152 -7.37 17.70 -35.70
N THR A 153 -7.17 17.96 -34.41
CA THR A 153 -5.91 18.48 -33.88
C THR A 153 -5.22 17.48 -32.96
N ASP A 154 -3.93 17.25 -33.19
CA ASP A 154 -3.08 16.43 -32.33
C ASP A 154 -1.86 17.25 -31.89
N THR A 155 -1.44 17.10 -30.64
CA THR A 155 -0.16 17.67 -30.18
C THR A 155 0.99 16.73 -30.54
N ILE A 156 2.03 17.26 -31.15
CA ILE A 156 3.21 16.52 -31.62
C ILE A 156 4.45 17.23 -31.10
N ASP A 157 5.47 16.45 -30.77
CA ASP A 157 6.76 17.01 -30.38
C ASP A 157 7.40 17.71 -31.61
N GLY A 158 7.85 18.95 -31.42
CA GLY A 158 8.52 19.72 -32.44
C GLY A 158 9.96 19.26 -32.68
N PRO A 159 10.68 19.92 -33.60
CA PRO A 159 12.02 19.50 -34.02
C PRO A 159 13.04 19.48 -32.88
N ASP A 160 12.85 20.36 -31.89
CA ASP A 160 13.60 20.31 -30.63
C ASP A 160 12.71 19.74 -29.51
N SER A 161 13.28 18.83 -28.71
CA SER A 161 12.63 18.05 -27.62
C SER A 161 11.88 18.87 -26.55
N VAL A 162 11.87 20.20 -26.67
CA VAL A 162 11.28 21.17 -25.75
C VAL A 162 10.03 21.84 -26.35
N SER A 163 9.89 21.81 -27.68
CA SER A 163 8.78 22.44 -28.39
C SER A 163 7.64 21.45 -28.66
N LYS A 164 6.38 21.87 -28.51
CA LYS A 164 5.21 21.09 -28.94
C LYS A 164 4.46 21.85 -30.01
N LEU A 165 4.18 21.18 -31.12
CA LEU A 165 3.43 21.69 -32.26
C LEU A 165 2.02 21.08 -32.25
N VAL A 166 1.02 21.86 -32.62
CA VAL A 166 -0.34 21.34 -32.84
C VAL A 166 -0.50 21.07 -34.33
N ARG A 167 -0.60 19.79 -34.71
CA ARG A 167 -0.85 19.37 -36.08
C ARG A 167 -2.35 19.35 -36.33
N VAL A 168 -2.79 20.13 -37.32
CA VAL A 168 -4.20 20.20 -37.76
C VAL A 168 -4.36 19.36 -39.03
N ARG A 169 -5.34 18.45 -39.06
CA ARG A 169 -5.62 17.55 -40.20
C ARG A 169 -7.08 17.68 -40.63
N LEU A 170 -7.36 17.67 -41.93
CA LEU A 170 -8.73 17.58 -42.46
C LEU A 170 -9.33 16.21 -42.11
N ASN A 171 -10.56 16.22 -41.61
CA ASN A 171 -11.36 15.04 -41.31
C ASN A 171 -11.93 14.48 -42.62
N SER A 172 -11.10 13.83 -43.43
CA SER A 172 -11.57 13.12 -44.62
C SER A 172 -12.32 11.87 -44.16
N GLY A 173 -13.66 11.93 -44.23
CA GLY A 173 -14.52 10.77 -44.02
C GLY A 173 -14.19 9.67 -45.01
N SER A 174 -13.40 8.68 -44.57
CA SER A 174 -13.13 7.46 -45.32
C SER A 174 -13.25 6.28 -44.35
N HIS A 175 -14.33 5.52 -44.53
CA HIS A 175 -14.45 4.16 -44.05
C HIS A 175 -13.28 3.33 -44.57
N SER A 176 -12.34 2.95 -43.70
CA SER A 176 -11.57 1.72 -43.90
C SER A 176 -11.14 1.16 -42.54
N GLY A 177 -11.15 -0.17 -42.48
CA GLY A 177 -11.29 -0.95 -41.25
C GLY A 177 -10.26 -0.65 -40.16
N SER A 178 -10.73 -0.93 -38.94
CA SER A 178 -9.95 -1.08 -37.71
C SER A 178 -8.72 -1.97 -37.91
N ARG A 179 -7.65 -1.40 -38.48
CA ARG A 179 -6.29 -1.85 -38.19
C ARG A 179 -5.93 -1.20 -36.88
N ARG A 180 -6.18 -1.95 -35.80
CA ARG A 180 -5.56 -1.75 -34.48
C ARG A 180 -4.10 -1.40 -34.72
N ASN A 181 -3.78 -0.12 -34.60
CA ASN A 181 -2.40 0.34 -34.65
C ASN A 181 -1.79 -0.10 -33.32
N SER A 182 -1.32 -1.34 -33.33
CA SER A 182 -0.39 -1.93 -32.38
C SER A 182 0.91 -1.11 -32.43
N LYS A 183 0.89 0.10 -31.89
CA LYS A 183 2.08 0.90 -31.68
C LYS A 183 2.24 1.23 -30.20
N LYS A 184 3.38 0.78 -29.70
CA LYS A 184 3.86 0.82 -28.32
C LYS A 184 3.11 -0.11 -27.36
N ARG A 185 3.25 -1.42 -27.58
CA ARG A 185 3.70 -2.29 -26.48
C ARG A 185 5.05 -1.72 -26.06
N LYS A 186 5.03 -0.69 -25.19
CA LYS A 186 6.21 -0.12 -24.55
C LYS A 186 6.96 -1.35 -24.05
N GLU A 187 8.18 -1.57 -24.53
CA GLU A 187 9.02 -2.66 -24.05
C GLU A 187 8.90 -2.64 -22.54
N ARG A 188 8.28 -3.70 -21.99
CA ARG A 188 8.34 -3.99 -20.57
C ARG A 188 9.75 -4.51 -20.33
N GLY A 189 10.75 -3.69 -20.68
CA GLY A 189 12.09 -3.84 -20.18
C GLY A 189 12.03 -3.76 -18.66
N ASP A 190 13.08 -4.25 -18.05
CA ASP A 190 13.26 -4.52 -16.61
C ASP A 190 13.24 -3.27 -15.71
N LYS A 191 12.41 -2.29 -16.04
CA LYS A 191 12.21 -1.09 -15.25
C LYS A 191 11.52 -1.50 -13.94
N PRO A 192 12.13 -1.19 -12.78
CA PRO A 192 11.62 -1.63 -11.48
C PRO A 192 10.23 -1.05 -11.16
N TYR A 193 9.88 0.09 -11.77
CA TYR A 193 8.64 0.82 -11.49
C TYR A 193 7.80 1.07 -12.75
N ASP A 194 6.50 1.21 -12.54
CA ASP A 194 5.54 1.56 -13.58
C ASP A 194 5.59 3.06 -13.92
N SER A 195 5.88 3.40 -15.17
CA SER A 195 5.92 4.79 -15.67
C SER A 195 4.55 5.39 -16.02
N ARG A 196 3.45 4.70 -15.76
CA ARG A 196 2.10 5.24 -16.05
C ARG A 196 1.76 6.36 -15.07
N GLY A 197 1.40 7.53 -15.61
CA GLY A 197 1.13 8.73 -14.81
C GLY A 197 2.38 9.52 -14.41
N SER A 198 3.57 9.11 -14.86
CA SER A 198 4.82 9.84 -14.62
C SER A 198 5.15 10.87 -15.70
N ASP A 199 4.20 11.16 -16.60
CA ASP A 199 4.41 12.08 -17.71
C ASP A 199 4.64 13.49 -17.15
N ASN A 200 5.73 14.13 -17.59
CA ASN A 200 6.12 15.48 -17.15
C ASN A 200 6.35 15.60 -15.62
N TRP A 201 7.03 14.61 -15.02
CA TRP A 201 7.43 14.67 -13.60
C TRP A 201 8.59 15.67 -13.41
N PRO A 202 8.44 16.72 -12.60
CA PRO A 202 9.49 17.72 -12.38
C PRO A 202 10.74 17.10 -11.75
N GLU A 203 11.93 17.56 -12.16
CA GLU A 203 13.21 17.05 -11.65
C GLU A 203 13.51 17.51 -10.22
N ASN A 204 12.97 18.66 -9.82
CA ASN A 204 13.08 19.24 -8.48
C ASN A 204 12.17 18.55 -7.44
N ILE A 205 11.27 17.66 -7.85
CA ILE A 205 10.38 16.93 -6.94
C ILE A 205 10.87 15.49 -6.77
N GLY A 206 10.96 15.05 -5.52
CA GLY A 206 11.32 13.67 -5.18
C GLY A 206 10.56 12.63 -6.00
N LYS A 207 11.28 11.59 -6.45
CA LYS A 207 10.75 10.57 -7.36
C LYS A 207 9.59 9.77 -6.77
N PHE A 208 9.45 9.75 -5.46
CA PHE A 208 8.42 9.01 -4.76
C PHE A 208 7.51 9.95 -3.98
N LEU A 209 6.25 9.58 -3.91
CA LEU A 209 5.30 10.15 -2.97
C LEU A 209 5.18 9.22 -1.78
N ARG A 210 5.61 9.69 -0.60
CA ARG A 210 5.33 9.06 0.69
C ARG A 210 3.95 9.48 1.17
N PHE A 211 3.21 8.53 1.74
CA PHE A 211 1.93 8.76 2.38
C PHE A 211 1.72 7.78 3.53
N HIS A 212 0.79 8.10 4.43
CA HIS A 212 0.35 7.20 5.47
C HIS A 212 -0.86 6.41 4.96
N LEU A 213 -0.76 5.08 5.01
CA LEU A 213 -1.84 4.15 4.70
C LEU A 213 -2.51 3.74 6.01
N TYR A 214 -3.77 4.11 6.17
CA TYR A 214 -4.67 3.58 7.19
C TYR A 214 -5.51 2.47 6.57
N LYS A 215 -5.61 1.32 7.24
CA LYS A 215 -6.43 0.18 6.82
C LYS A 215 -7.14 -0.47 7.99
N GLU A 216 -8.36 -0.94 7.74
CA GLU A 216 -9.20 -1.66 8.70
C GLU A 216 -9.53 -3.03 8.15
N ASN A 217 -9.23 -4.08 8.94
CA ASN A 217 -9.56 -5.46 8.61
C ASN A 217 -9.08 -5.93 7.21
N LYS A 218 -7.92 -5.44 6.76
CA LYS A 218 -7.37 -5.67 5.42
C LYS A 218 -5.89 -6.01 5.45
N ASP A 219 -5.48 -6.85 4.51
CA ASP A 219 -4.05 -7.11 4.29
C ASP A 219 -3.38 -5.91 3.61
N THR A 220 -2.08 -5.68 3.88
CA THR A 220 -1.32 -4.59 3.25
C THR A 220 -1.27 -4.76 1.72
N GLN A 221 -1.04 -5.98 1.21
CA GLN A 221 -0.99 -6.26 -0.22
C GLN A 221 -2.37 -6.07 -0.88
N GLU A 222 -3.43 -6.48 -0.20
CA GLU A 222 -4.80 -6.27 -0.66
C GLU A 222 -5.12 -4.78 -0.82
N ALA A 223 -4.77 -3.96 0.18
CA ALA A 223 -4.97 -2.52 0.13
C ALA A 223 -4.17 -1.85 -0.99
N LEU A 224 -2.87 -2.17 -1.12
CA LEU A 224 -2.02 -1.64 -2.19
C LEU A 224 -2.45 -2.12 -3.58
N GLY A 225 -2.95 -3.36 -3.69
CA GLY A 225 -3.50 -3.90 -4.92
C GLY A 225 -4.73 -3.14 -5.39
N LEU A 226 -5.64 -2.78 -4.47
CA LEU A 226 -6.80 -1.95 -4.78
C LEU A 226 -6.40 -0.54 -5.21
N LEU A 227 -5.49 0.11 -4.47
CA LEU A 227 -4.94 1.42 -4.83
C LEU A 227 -4.28 1.39 -6.21
N GLY A 228 -3.47 0.37 -6.50
CA GLY A 228 -2.83 0.17 -7.80
C GLY A 228 -3.84 0.04 -8.94
N LYS A 229 -4.89 -0.77 -8.76
CA LYS A 229 -5.98 -0.92 -9.74
C LYS A 229 -6.66 0.43 -10.04
N MET A 230 -7.00 1.20 -9.00
CA MET A 230 -7.68 2.50 -9.15
C MET A 230 -6.78 3.58 -9.76
N LEU A 231 -5.48 3.54 -9.48
CA LEU A 231 -4.49 4.46 -10.08
C LEU A 231 -4.05 4.04 -11.48
N GLY A 232 -4.31 2.79 -11.88
CA GLY A 232 -3.84 2.22 -13.13
C GLY A 232 -2.35 1.86 -13.12
N ILE A 233 -1.78 1.53 -11.95
CA ILE A 233 -0.37 1.16 -11.78
C ILE A 233 -0.23 -0.25 -11.18
N GLN A 234 0.95 -0.86 -11.34
CA GLN A 234 1.23 -2.17 -10.77
C GLN A 234 1.57 -2.09 -9.26
N PRO A 235 1.24 -3.12 -8.46
CA PRO A 235 1.58 -3.15 -7.02
C PRO A 235 3.06 -2.98 -6.71
N ARG A 236 3.96 -3.41 -7.61
CA ARG A 236 5.42 -3.21 -7.48
C ARG A 236 5.87 -1.75 -7.44
N SER A 237 5.01 -0.82 -7.87
CA SER A 237 5.28 0.62 -7.76
C SER A 237 5.15 1.15 -6.34
N PHE A 238 4.63 0.36 -5.40
CA PHE A 238 4.54 0.69 -3.99
C PHE A 238 5.71 0.08 -3.21
N GLY A 239 6.26 0.86 -2.28
CA GLY A 239 7.23 0.42 -1.27
C GLY A 239 6.66 0.59 0.13
N PHE A 240 6.97 -0.34 1.03
CA PHE A 240 6.55 -0.31 2.44
C PHE A 240 7.59 -1.06 3.30
N ALA A 241 7.66 -0.74 4.59
CA ALA A 241 8.71 -1.28 5.47
C ALA A 241 8.36 -2.65 6.08
N GLY A 242 7.07 -2.98 6.18
CA GLY A 242 6.61 -4.30 6.62
C GLY A 242 5.10 -4.42 6.55
N THR A 243 4.61 -5.65 6.44
CA THR A 243 3.18 -5.94 6.50
C THR A 243 2.66 -5.75 7.94
N LYS A 244 1.37 -5.40 8.05
CA LYS A 244 0.67 -5.26 9.34
C LYS A 244 -0.49 -6.25 9.38
N ASP A 245 -0.92 -6.64 10.58
CA ASP A 245 -2.02 -7.58 10.79
C ASP A 245 -3.24 -7.28 9.89
N LYS A 246 -3.87 -8.33 9.35
CA LYS A 246 -5.13 -8.18 8.62
C LYS A 246 -6.25 -7.77 9.58
N ARG A 247 -6.47 -8.56 10.64
CA ARG A 247 -7.52 -8.33 11.65
C ARG A 247 -7.06 -7.29 12.68
N SER A 248 -6.93 -6.05 12.24
CA SER A 248 -6.55 -4.89 13.05
C SER A 248 -7.03 -3.59 12.40
N VAL A 249 -6.94 -2.50 13.15
CA VAL A 249 -6.80 -1.15 12.58
C VAL A 249 -5.32 -0.83 12.53
N SER A 250 -4.78 -0.46 11.37
CA SER A 250 -3.35 -0.21 11.26
C SER A 250 -2.99 0.98 10.40
N THR A 251 -1.96 1.72 10.82
CA THR A 251 -1.38 2.84 10.09
C THR A 251 0.10 2.56 9.80
N GLN A 252 0.53 2.73 8.55
CA GLN A 252 1.92 2.51 8.13
C GLN A 252 2.35 3.50 7.04
N ARG A 253 3.66 3.71 6.87
CA ARG A 253 4.18 4.48 5.74
C ARG A 253 4.23 3.63 4.48
N VAL A 254 3.91 4.27 3.37
CA VAL A 254 4.00 3.71 2.02
C VAL A 254 4.60 4.76 1.11
N THR A 255 5.42 4.35 0.16
CA THR A 255 5.90 5.18 -0.94
C THR A 255 5.33 4.68 -2.25
N VAL A 256 5.02 5.57 -3.18
CA VAL A 256 4.61 5.22 -4.55
C VAL A 256 5.44 6.00 -5.57
N PHE A 257 5.91 5.33 -6.62
CA PHE A 257 6.74 5.96 -7.64
C PHE A 257 5.94 6.93 -8.53
N LYS A 258 6.40 8.19 -8.60
CA LYS A 258 5.91 9.25 -9.48
C LYS A 258 4.37 9.35 -9.58
N GLN A 259 3.68 9.40 -8.44
CA GLN A 259 2.25 9.69 -8.37
C GLN A 259 1.97 11.00 -7.64
N ARG A 260 0.95 11.71 -8.10
CA ARG A 260 0.49 12.98 -7.52
C ARG A 260 -0.38 12.74 -6.28
N ALA A 261 -0.20 13.58 -5.26
CA ALA A 261 -0.94 13.47 -3.99
C ALA A 261 -2.44 13.66 -4.21
N SER A 262 -2.82 14.61 -5.06
CA SER A 262 -4.21 14.86 -5.47
C SER A 262 -4.93 13.61 -5.97
N ARG A 263 -4.26 12.78 -6.79
CA ARG A 263 -4.82 11.52 -7.30
C ARG A 263 -5.11 10.52 -6.20
N LEU A 264 -4.21 10.38 -5.21
CA LEU A 264 -4.40 9.48 -4.08
C LEU A 264 -5.48 9.99 -3.12
N ALA A 265 -5.46 11.29 -2.79
CA ALA A 265 -6.44 11.92 -1.92
C ALA A 265 -7.87 11.75 -2.45
N ALA A 266 -8.09 11.91 -3.76
CA ALA A 266 -9.38 11.71 -4.41
C ALA A 266 -9.92 10.26 -4.31
N LEU A 267 -9.07 9.26 -4.04
CA LEU A 267 -9.53 7.89 -3.85
C LEU A 267 -10.21 7.67 -2.49
N ASN A 268 -9.95 8.52 -1.50
CA ASN A 268 -10.48 8.36 -0.15
C ASN A 268 -12.01 8.28 -0.10
N GLU A 269 -12.70 8.95 -1.02
CA GLU A 269 -14.17 8.94 -1.11
C GLU A 269 -14.73 7.59 -1.56
N LYS A 270 -13.94 6.81 -2.32
CA LYS A 270 -14.35 5.53 -2.93
C LYS A 270 -13.83 4.32 -2.16
N LEU A 271 -12.85 4.53 -1.27
CA LEU A 271 -12.22 3.49 -0.48
C LEU A 271 -12.98 3.23 0.81
N ILE A 272 -13.40 1.98 1.01
CA ILE A 272 -14.03 1.50 2.25
C ILE A 272 -12.96 0.85 3.12
N GLY A 273 -12.83 1.23 4.39
CA GLY A 273 -11.84 0.64 5.31
C GLY A 273 -10.37 0.86 4.90
N ILE A 274 -10.10 1.80 3.98
CA ILE A 274 -8.77 2.27 3.62
C ILE A 274 -8.83 3.79 3.53
N LYS A 275 -7.84 4.48 4.11
CA LYS A 275 -7.62 5.91 3.92
C LYS A 275 -6.13 6.18 3.67
N VAL A 276 -5.85 7.18 2.86
CA VAL A 276 -4.50 7.63 2.53
C VAL A 276 -4.36 9.13 2.78
N GLY A 277 -3.20 9.55 3.27
CA GLY A 277 -2.98 10.95 3.65
C GLY A 277 -1.55 11.22 4.09
N ASN A 278 -1.31 12.35 4.75
CA ASN A 278 0.03 12.78 5.18
C ASN A 278 1.07 12.69 4.05
N PHE A 279 0.70 13.26 2.90
CA PHE A 279 1.49 13.18 1.68
C PHE A 279 2.78 14.01 1.78
N CYS A 280 3.88 13.46 1.28
CA CYS A 280 5.18 14.12 1.26
C CYS A 280 6.04 13.56 0.12
N HIS A 281 6.66 14.43 -0.67
CA HIS A 281 7.60 13.98 -1.71
C HIS A 281 8.95 13.60 -1.10
N VAL A 282 9.50 12.47 -1.56
CA VAL A 282 10.77 11.92 -1.08
C VAL A 282 11.58 11.38 -2.26
N ASN A 283 12.91 11.35 -2.11
CA ASN A 283 13.82 10.92 -3.16
C ASN A 283 13.88 9.40 -3.32
N ASP A 284 13.72 8.68 -2.21
CA ASP A 284 13.89 7.23 -2.12
C ASP A 284 12.59 6.53 -1.75
N GLY A 285 12.39 5.34 -2.31
CA GLY A 285 11.28 4.46 -1.96
C GLY A 285 11.55 3.71 -0.65
N LEU A 286 10.48 3.36 0.06
CA LEU A 286 10.53 2.56 1.28
C LEU A 286 10.79 1.09 0.95
N VAL A 287 11.72 0.47 1.68
CA VAL A 287 12.12 -0.94 1.52
C VAL A 287 11.79 -1.72 2.81
N LEU A 288 11.57 -3.03 2.68
CA LEU A 288 11.35 -3.92 3.81
C LEU A 288 12.45 -3.77 4.87
N GLY A 289 12.05 -3.66 6.13
CA GLY A 289 12.95 -3.48 7.27
C GLY A 289 13.24 -2.02 7.65
N GLN A 290 12.81 -1.03 6.84
CA GLN A 290 13.00 0.41 7.16
C GLN A 290 11.97 0.95 8.17
N LEU A 291 11.89 0.31 9.34
CA LEU A 291 11.09 0.73 10.48
C LEU A 291 11.82 0.38 11.78
N GLN A 292 11.61 1.13 12.87
CA GLN A 292 12.12 0.74 14.18
C GLN A 292 11.23 -0.32 14.86
N GLY A 293 9.93 -0.30 14.58
CA GLY A 293 9.00 -1.23 15.21
C GLY A 293 7.54 -0.82 15.03
N ASN A 294 6.68 -1.34 15.92
CA ASN A 294 5.24 -1.06 15.89
C ASN A 294 4.77 -0.69 17.29
N ARG A 295 3.94 0.35 17.38
CA ARG A 295 3.21 0.71 18.59
C ARG A 295 1.85 0.04 18.56
N PHE A 296 1.62 -0.84 19.53
CA PHE A 296 0.36 -1.56 19.69
C PHE A 296 -0.53 -0.89 20.73
N THR A 297 -1.81 -0.75 20.42
CA THR A 297 -2.86 -0.51 21.42
C THR A 297 -3.79 -1.71 21.40
N ILE A 298 -3.82 -2.46 22.50
CA ILE A 298 -4.54 -3.72 22.61
C ILE A 298 -5.62 -3.60 23.68
N THR A 299 -6.84 -3.96 23.33
CA THR A 299 -7.97 -4.08 24.27
C THR A 299 -8.26 -5.55 24.52
N LEU A 300 -8.13 -5.97 25.78
CA LEU A 300 -8.59 -7.27 26.24
C LEU A 300 -10.03 -7.13 26.75
N ARG A 301 -10.94 -7.97 26.23
CA ARG A 301 -12.35 -7.97 26.62
C ARG A 301 -12.69 -9.17 27.50
N SER A 302 -13.75 -9.05 28.29
CA SER A 302 -14.22 -10.12 29.19
C SER A 302 -13.09 -10.69 30.05
N VAL A 303 -12.34 -9.80 30.69
CA VAL A 303 -11.21 -10.19 31.54
C VAL A 303 -11.75 -10.91 32.78
N SER A 304 -11.26 -12.14 33.00
CA SER A 304 -11.59 -13.00 34.13
C SER A 304 -10.32 -13.28 34.91
N ALA A 305 -10.17 -12.58 36.03
CA ALA A 305 -9.08 -12.69 36.99
C ALA A 305 -9.66 -12.85 38.40
N GLU A 306 -8.91 -13.46 39.32
CA GLU A 306 -9.32 -13.58 40.71
C GLU A 306 -9.43 -12.20 41.39
N THR A 307 -8.50 -11.30 41.07
CA THR A 307 -8.47 -9.92 41.57
C THR A 307 -7.97 -8.97 40.47
N GLU A 308 -8.44 -7.71 40.52
CA GLU A 308 -8.00 -6.66 39.59
C GLU A 308 -6.49 -6.37 39.75
N ASP A 309 -5.95 -6.58 40.95
CA ASP A 309 -4.54 -6.34 41.26
C ASP A 309 -3.60 -7.29 40.50
N ILE A 310 -4.03 -8.53 40.22
CA ILE A 310 -3.26 -9.47 39.38
C ILE A 310 -3.08 -8.90 37.97
N VAL A 311 -4.13 -8.28 37.41
CA VAL A 311 -4.08 -7.69 36.08
C VAL A 311 -3.13 -6.48 36.06
N LYS A 312 -3.21 -5.62 37.08
CA LYS A 312 -2.31 -4.46 37.24
C LYS A 312 -0.86 -4.90 37.40
N ALA A 313 -0.60 -5.84 38.30
CA ALA A 313 0.73 -6.38 38.56
C ALA A 313 1.33 -7.05 37.30
N SER A 314 0.51 -7.79 36.54
CA SER A 314 0.95 -8.41 35.29
C SER A 314 1.31 -7.37 34.22
N ALA A 315 0.54 -6.29 34.10
CA ALA A 315 0.84 -5.20 33.18
C ALA A 315 2.13 -4.46 33.56
N THR A 316 2.34 -4.20 34.85
CA THR A 316 3.60 -3.61 35.36
C THR A 316 4.79 -4.52 35.08
N ALA A 317 4.67 -5.82 35.41
CA ALA A 317 5.74 -6.79 35.18
C ALA A 317 6.11 -6.92 33.69
N LEU A 318 5.13 -6.87 32.78
CA LEU A 318 5.37 -6.85 31.34
C LEU A 318 6.13 -5.58 30.91
N GLY A 319 5.83 -4.43 31.52
CA GLY A 319 6.51 -3.16 31.27
C GLY A 319 7.97 -3.15 31.71
N GLU A 320 8.25 -3.70 32.89
CA GLU A 320 9.57 -3.69 33.52
C GLU A 320 10.47 -4.80 32.98
N ASN A 321 9.93 -6.02 32.85
CA ASN A 321 10.69 -7.22 32.53
C ASN A 321 10.51 -7.69 31.08
N GLY A 322 9.55 -7.12 30.34
CA GLY A 322 9.24 -7.54 28.98
C GLY A 322 8.60 -8.93 28.91
N PHE A 323 8.83 -9.62 27.79
CA PHE A 323 8.31 -10.95 27.48
C PHE A 323 9.36 -11.76 26.71
N ILE A 324 9.18 -13.08 26.64
CA ILE A 324 10.07 -13.95 25.85
C ILE A 324 9.75 -13.77 24.37
N ASN A 325 10.76 -13.43 23.57
CA ASN A 325 10.60 -13.14 22.15
C ASN A 325 10.44 -14.40 21.29
N TYR A 326 9.36 -15.15 21.51
CA TYR A 326 9.00 -16.32 20.71
C TYR A 326 8.48 -15.95 19.32
N PHE A 327 8.64 -16.86 18.37
CA PHE A 327 7.80 -16.85 17.17
C PHE A 327 6.40 -17.34 17.54
N GLY A 328 5.39 -16.47 17.43
CA GLY A 328 4.00 -16.85 17.74
C GLY A 328 3.39 -17.80 16.70
N LEU A 329 2.25 -18.42 17.04
CA LEU A 329 1.53 -19.41 16.21
C LEU A 329 1.29 -18.96 14.76
N GLN A 330 1.07 -17.66 14.53
CA GLN A 330 0.93 -17.09 13.17
C GLN A 330 2.09 -17.44 12.23
N ARG A 331 3.31 -17.66 12.75
CA ARG A 331 4.48 -18.02 11.94
C ARG A 331 4.49 -19.47 11.49
N PHE A 332 3.73 -20.32 12.17
CA PHE A 332 3.58 -21.73 11.86
C PHE A 332 2.42 -22.01 10.91
N GLY A 333 1.73 -20.96 10.45
CA GLY A 333 0.57 -21.06 9.58
C GLY A 333 -0.74 -21.22 10.36
N SER A 334 -1.85 -21.05 9.66
CA SER A 334 -3.19 -21.31 10.20
C SER A 334 -3.82 -22.58 9.63
N SER A 335 -3.06 -23.29 8.79
CA SER A 335 -3.43 -24.60 8.25
C SER A 335 -3.23 -25.70 9.28
N SER A 336 -3.89 -26.84 9.06
CA SER A 336 -3.69 -28.07 9.84
C SER A 336 -2.23 -28.55 9.83
N ILE A 337 -1.50 -28.31 8.74
CA ILE A 337 -0.08 -28.64 8.62
C ILE A 337 0.76 -27.42 9.00
N PRO A 338 1.61 -27.53 10.04
CA PRO A 338 2.55 -26.48 10.39
C PRO A 338 3.59 -26.24 9.29
N THR A 339 3.86 -24.96 8.99
CA THR A 339 4.83 -24.56 7.95
C THR A 339 6.26 -25.06 8.23
N HIS A 340 6.62 -25.25 9.50
CA HIS A 340 7.95 -25.70 9.88
C HIS A 340 8.23 -27.16 9.48
N LEU A 341 7.20 -28.01 9.41
CA LEU A 341 7.35 -29.39 8.95
C LEU A 341 7.65 -29.44 7.45
N ILE A 342 6.98 -28.60 6.67
CA ILE A 342 7.26 -28.42 5.23
C ILE A 342 8.71 -27.94 5.06
N GLY A 343 9.11 -26.94 5.84
CA GLY A 343 10.49 -26.44 5.85
C GLY A 343 11.52 -27.53 6.17
N ALA A 344 11.24 -28.37 7.17
CA ALA A 344 12.12 -29.49 7.53
C ALA A 344 12.26 -30.51 6.39
N ALA A 345 11.16 -30.89 5.74
CA ALA A 345 11.17 -31.81 4.60
C ALA A 345 11.99 -31.25 3.42
N LEU A 346 11.83 -29.95 3.12
CA LEU A 346 12.61 -29.26 2.09
C LEU A 346 14.11 -29.28 2.40
N LEU A 347 14.49 -28.99 3.64
CA LEU A 347 15.90 -28.98 4.07
C LEU A 347 16.54 -30.37 4.06
N ARG A 348 15.76 -31.44 4.28
CA ARG A 348 16.22 -32.83 4.17
C ARG A 348 16.29 -33.34 2.72
N GLY A 349 15.83 -32.56 1.75
CA GLY A 349 15.73 -32.99 0.35
C GLY A 349 14.59 -33.99 0.10
N GLU A 350 13.62 -34.09 1.01
CA GLU A 350 12.47 -34.99 0.92
C GLU A 350 11.37 -34.36 0.05
N TRP A 351 11.66 -34.11 -1.24
CA TRP A 351 10.78 -33.37 -2.14
C TRP A 351 9.37 -33.93 -2.25
N LYS A 352 9.24 -35.26 -2.33
CA LYS A 352 7.94 -35.93 -2.38
C LYS A 352 7.11 -35.64 -1.13
N ALA A 353 7.73 -35.74 0.05
CA ALA A 353 7.06 -35.46 1.31
C ALA A 353 6.68 -33.98 1.42
N ALA A 354 7.57 -33.06 1.02
CA ALA A 354 7.28 -31.63 1.01
C ALA A 354 6.10 -31.28 0.09
N VAL A 355 6.03 -31.89 -1.11
CA VAL A 355 4.92 -31.69 -2.04
C VAL A 355 3.61 -32.25 -1.48
N SER A 356 3.63 -33.46 -0.90
CA SER A 356 2.47 -34.03 -0.20
C SER A 356 1.99 -33.13 0.93
N LEU A 357 2.88 -32.66 1.81
CA LEU A 357 2.52 -31.75 2.90
C LEU A 357 1.90 -30.41 2.41
N ILE A 358 2.20 -29.98 1.18
CA ILE A 358 1.62 -28.77 0.60
C ILE A 358 0.26 -29.06 -0.05
N LEU A 359 0.15 -30.16 -0.80
CA LEU A 359 -0.95 -30.44 -1.72
C LEU A 359 -2.01 -31.40 -1.18
N ASP A 360 -1.70 -32.20 -0.16
CA ASP A 360 -2.62 -33.21 0.34
C ASP A 360 -3.93 -32.55 0.80
N PRO A 361 -5.09 -33.09 0.37
CA PRO A 361 -6.40 -32.55 0.71
C PRO A 361 -6.56 -32.41 2.21
N ARG A 362 -7.09 -31.26 2.65
CA ARG A 362 -7.22 -30.95 4.06
C ARG A 362 -8.69 -30.96 4.45
N GLU A 363 -8.98 -31.54 5.62
CA GLU A 363 -10.31 -31.40 6.21
C GLU A 363 -10.57 -29.92 6.53
N GLY A 364 -11.56 -29.33 5.86
CA GLY A 364 -11.90 -27.90 5.95
C GLY A 364 -11.49 -27.06 4.74
N ASP A 365 -10.72 -27.59 3.79
CA ASP A 365 -10.54 -26.94 2.50
C ASP A 365 -11.84 -27.07 1.68
N ILE A 366 -12.30 -25.95 1.11
CA ILE A 366 -13.42 -25.98 0.14
C ILE A 366 -12.88 -26.70 -1.10
N LEU A 367 -13.15 -28.01 -1.18
CA LEU A 367 -12.94 -28.79 -2.39
C LEU A 367 -13.78 -28.17 -3.51
N PHE A 368 -13.15 -27.36 -4.35
CA PHE A 368 -13.67 -27.12 -5.70
C PHE A 368 -13.59 -28.45 -6.44
N HIS A 369 -14.64 -29.26 -6.34
CA HIS A 369 -14.85 -30.38 -7.23
C HIS A 369 -14.94 -29.82 -8.66
N PHE A 370 -13.80 -29.77 -9.35
CA PHE A 370 -13.79 -29.76 -10.81
C PHE A 370 -14.27 -31.14 -11.25
N CYS A 371 -15.59 -31.27 -11.39
CA CYS A 371 -16.19 -32.40 -12.05
C CYS A 371 -15.96 -32.22 -13.55
N SER A 372 -14.78 -32.60 -14.05
CA SER A 372 -14.58 -32.84 -15.47
C SER A 372 -15.29 -34.14 -15.82
N HIS A 373 -16.56 -34.05 -16.20
CA HIS A 373 -17.16 -35.06 -17.07
C HIS A 373 -16.48 -34.91 -18.44
N VAL A 374 -15.64 -35.88 -18.77
CA VAL A 374 -15.25 -36.18 -20.16
C VAL A 374 -16.23 -37.22 -20.68
#